data_AF-A0A9D5LX07-F1
#
_entry.id   AF-A0A9D5LX07-F1
#
_cell.length_a   1.000
_cell.length_b   1.000
_cell.length_c   1.000
_cell.angle_alpha   90.00
_cell.angle_beta   90.00
_cell.angle_gamma   90.00
#
_symmetry.space_group_name_H-M   'P 1'
#
loop_
_entity.id
_entity.type
_entity.pdbx_description
1 polymer ?
#
loop_
_entity_poly.entity_id
_entity_poly.type
_entity_poly.pdbx_seq_one_letter_code
_entity_poly.pdbx_strand_id
1 'polypeptide(L)'
;MNLNEFSNISDGFKTTEKMPVLFLGHGSPMNAVEENIFVQGFRNISKEIPKPNAIICISAHWLTDGTFVTAMENPKTIHDFYGFPKELFEVQYPAKGSPDLAKETQEILAPNFVEEDHNWGLDHGAWSVLKHLYPNADIPVIQLSIDYGKPPQYHFDLAKKLQKLREKGILIIGSGNIIHNLRMVDFRNIDNIGYGFDWAIEAREKTNNMILDGDFQSLIDYQKQGTALQYAVPTPDHYLPLIYSLGLKEKTENVSLFNDELIGGSLSMTSLRIG
;
A
#
# COMPACT_ATOMS: atom_id res chain seq x y z
N MET A 1 39.23 -11.92 3.24
CA MET A 1 37.93 -11.27 3.53
C MET A 1 37.36 -11.94 4.75
N ASN A 2 37.21 -11.18 5.84
CA ASN A 2 36.83 -11.70 7.15
C ASN A 2 35.31 -11.83 7.22
N LEU A 3 34.81 -12.98 7.69
CA LEU A 3 33.38 -13.25 7.92
C LEU A 3 32.70 -12.28 8.93
N ASN A 4 33.49 -11.47 9.63
CA ASN A 4 33.02 -10.48 10.62
C ASN A 4 32.66 -9.11 10.00
N GLU A 5 32.88 -8.88 8.71
CA GLU A 5 32.42 -7.63 8.06
C GLU A 5 30.93 -7.67 7.69
N PHE A 6 30.29 -8.85 7.67
CA PHE A 6 28.85 -8.99 7.45
C PHE A 6 28.00 -8.85 8.72
N SER A 7 28.61 -8.77 9.91
CA SER A 7 27.88 -8.77 11.19
C SER A 7 27.65 -7.38 11.79
N ASN A 8 28.02 -6.29 11.11
CA ASN A 8 27.91 -4.92 11.64
C ASN A 8 26.94 -4.00 10.89
N ILE A 9 26.15 -4.53 9.93
CA ILE A 9 25.09 -3.78 9.24
C ILE A 9 23.69 -4.17 9.77
N SER A 10 23.62 -5.03 10.80
CA SER A 10 22.37 -5.58 11.33
C SER A 10 21.72 -4.80 12.49
N ASP A 11 22.26 -3.67 12.92
CA ASP A 11 21.90 -3.03 14.20
C ASP A 11 20.73 -2.03 14.15
N GLY A 12 20.12 -1.76 12.98
CA GLY A 12 19.01 -0.80 12.89
C GLY A 12 17.75 -1.25 13.64
N PHE A 13 17.40 -2.54 13.52
CA PHE A 13 16.21 -3.12 14.16
C PHE A 13 16.47 -4.54 14.63
N LYS A 14 16.15 -4.83 15.90
CA LYS A 14 16.23 -6.18 16.47
C LYS A 14 15.16 -7.07 15.81
N THR A 15 15.45 -8.38 15.72
CA THR A 15 14.43 -9.36 15.31
C THR A 15 13.23 -9.31 16.26
N THR A 16 12.02 -9.30 15.69
CA THR A 16 10.74 -9.27 16.42
C THR A 16 9.84 -10.41 15.95
N GLU A 17 8.62 -10.48 16.50
CA GLU A 17 7.53 -11.17 15.83
C GLU A 17 7.36 -10.64 14.40
N LYS A 18 7.10 -11.54 13.44
CA LYS A 18 6.93 -11.21 12.02
C LYS A 18 5.70 -10.32 11.85
N MET A 19 5.89 -9.13 11.30
CA MET A 19 4.78 -8.24 10.98
C MET A 19 3.92 -8.81 9.86
N PRO A 20 2.58 -8.63 9.90
CA PRO A 20 1.74 -8.91 8.75
C PRO A 20 2.04 -7.91 7.61
N VAL A 21 1.43 -8.15 6.45
CA VAL A 21 1.39 -7.20 5.34
C VAL A 21 -0.05 -6.72 5.20
N LEU A 22 -0.23 -5.42 4.96
CA LEU A 22 -1.54 -4.86 4.65
C LEU A 22 -1.55 -4.34 3.21
N PHE A 23 -2.62 -4.63 2.48
CA PHE A 23 -3.01 -3.80 1.35
C PHE A 23 -4.32 -3.10 1.68
N LEU A 24 -4.36 -1.79 1.48
CA LEU A 24 -5.46 -0.93 1.90
C LEU A 24 -6.06 -0.26 0.67
N GLY A 25 -7.33 -0.59 0.42
CA GLY A 25 -8.18 0.14 -0.50
C GLY A 25 -8.41 1.56 0.02
N HIS A 26 -7.59 2.55 -0.33
CA HIS A 26 -7.64 3.86 0.33
C HIS A 26 -8.86 4.70 -0.07
N GLY A 27 -9.37 4.49 -1.30
CA GLY A 27 -10.56 5.18 -1.80
C GLY A 27 -10.42 6.70 -1.92
N SER A 28 -11.47 7.42 -1.55
CA SER A 28 -11.48 8.88 -1.62
C SER A 28 -10.59 9.50 -0.53
N PRO A 29 -9.86 10.59 -0.83
CA PRO A 29 -9.17 11.41 0.18
C PRO A 29 -10.06 11.81 1.36
N MET A 30 -11.38 11.92 1.14
CA MET A 30 -12.35 12.22 2.20
C MET A 30 -12.33 11.23 3.37
N ASN A 31 -11.89 9.98 3.15
CA ASN A 31 -11.71 9.01 4.24
C ASN A 31 -10.78 9.52 5.34
N ALA A 32 -9.89 10.49 5.09
CA ALA A 32 -9.04 11.10 6.11
C ALA A 32 -9.78 11.94 7.18
N VAL A 33 -10.98 12.42 6.86
CA VAL A 33 -11.78 13.34 7.70
C VAL A 33 -13.20 12.83 7.97
N GLU A 34 -13.67 11.84 7.21
CA GLU A 34 -14.96 11.20 7.41
C GLU A 34 -14.92 10.04 8.39
N GLU A 35 -16.08 9.76 8.99
CA GLU A 35 -16.31 8.62 9.86
C GLU A 35 -17.26 7.66 9.15
N ASN A 36 -16.74 6.53 8.68
CA ASN A 36 -17.47 5.54 7.91
C ASN A 36 -16.97 4.11 8.20
N ILE A 37 -17.57 3.12 7.54
CA ILE A 37 -17.24 1.71 7.76
C ILE A 37 -15.79 1.37 7.38
N PHE A 38 -15.20 2.06 6.40
CA PHE A 38 -13.85 1.79 5.90
C PHE A 38 -12.81 2.27 6.90
N VAL A 39 -13.00 3.49 7.40
CA VAL A 39 -12.19 4.08 8.47
C VAL A 39 -12.27 3.23 9.74
N GLN A 40 -13.45 2.73 10.09
CA GLN A 40 -13.61 1.80 11.20
C GLN A 40 -12.85 0.48 10.95
N GLY A 41 -12.86 -0.05 9.73
CA GLY A 41 -12.08 -1.23 9.35
C GLY A 41 -10.57 -1.02 9.50
N PHE A 42 -10.04 0.14 9.09
CA PHE A 42 -8.62 0.48 9.32
C PHE A 42 -8.28 0.51 10.82
N ARG A 43 -9.13 1.13 11.64
CA ARG A 43 -8.91 1.15 13.11
C ARG A 43 -9.08 -0.21 13.77
N ASN A 44 -9.86 -1.11 13.20
CA ASN A 44 -10.03 -2.46 13.72
C ASN A 44 -8.78 -3.29 13.41
N ILE A 45 -8.30 -3.28 12.17
CA ILE A 45 -7.13 -4.08 11.79
C ILE A 45 -5.87 -3.65 12.55
N SER A 46 -5.69 -2.35 12.84
CA SER A 46 -4.54 -1.88 13.62
C SER A 46 -4.51 -2.40 15.07
N LYS A 47 -5.66 -2.75 15.64
CA LYS A 47 -5.76 -3.35 16.99
C LYS A 47 -5.49 -4.86 16.99
N GLU A 48 -5.55 -5.51 15.83
CA GLU A 48 -5.41 -6.95 15.66
C GLU A 48 -3.99 -7.37 15.25
N ILE A 49 -3.07 -6.42 15.10
CA ILE A 49 -1.69 -6.64 14.68
C ILE A 49 -0.71 -6.08 15.72
N PRO A 50 0.52 -6.63 15.81
CA PRO A 50 1.54 -6.06 16.67
C PRO A 50 1.86 -4.60 16.30
N LYS A 51 2.28 -3.79 17.28
CA LYS A 51 2.76 -2.44 17.01
C LYS A 51 4.10 -2.52 16.26
N PRO A 52 4.23 -1.96 15.05
CA PRO A 52 5.48 -2.00 14.30
C PRO A 52 6.53 -1.06 14.88
N ASN A 53 7.79 -1.37 14.59
CA ASN A 53 8.93 -0.50 14.84
C ASN A 53 9.00 0.65 13.82
N ALA A 54 8.59 0.39 12.57
CA ALA A 54 8.49 1.37 11.49
C ALA A 54 7.58 0.84 10.38
N ILE A 55 7.23 1.71 9.43
CA ILE A 55 6.36 1.38 8.29
C ILE A 55 7.06 1.71 6.97
N ILE A 56 6.95 0.79 6.01
CA ILE A 56 7.21 1.07 4.59
C ILE A 56 5.88 1.12 3.87
N CYS A 57 5.52 2.28 3.33
CA CYS A 57 4.28 2.46 2.57
C CYS A 57 4.57 2.56 1.06
N ILE A 58 4.02 1.63 0.28
CA ILE A 58 4.01 1.68 -1.18
C ILE A 58 2.67 2.27 -1.61
N SER A 59 2.66 3.58 -1.90
CA SER A 59 1.44 4.31 -2.27
C SER A 59 1.28 4.41 -3.78
N ALA A 60 0.05 4.23 -4.26
CA ALA A 60 -0.33 4.44 -5.66
C ALA A 60 0.01 5.83 -6.21
N HIS A 61 0.16 6.83 -5.33
CA HIS A 61 0.40 8.23 -5.73
C HIS A 61 1.87 8.58 -5.93
N TRP A 62 2.79 7.72 -5.52
CA TRP A 62 4.22 7.95 -5.73
C TRP A 62 4.78 7.11 -6.88
N LEU A 63 4.40 7.52 -8.09
CA LEU A 63 4.89 6.95 -9.35
C LEU A 63 6.13 7.70 -9.84
N THR A 64 7.17 6.97 -10.19
CA THR A 64 8.47 7.54 -10.60
C THR A 64 9.05 6.83 -11.82
N ASP A 65 10.03 7.44 -12.49
CA ASP A 65 10.91 6.77 -13.45
C ASP A 65 12.12 6.22 -12.69
N GLY A 66 12.12 4.91 -12.43
CA GLY A 66 13.01 4.29 -11.44
C GLY A 66 12.35 4.08 -10.08
N THR A 67 13.09 3.44 -9.15
CA THR A 67 12.61 3.14 -7.78
C THR A 67 13.30 4.06 -6.78
N PHE A 68 12.52 4.69 -5.90
CA PHE A 68 12.99 5.63 -4.88
C PHE A 68 12.49 5.25 -3.50
N VAL A 69 13.21 5.67 -2.46
CA VAL A 69 12.82 5.50 -1.06
C VAL A 69 12.98 6.83 -0.31
N THR A 70 11.98 7.26 0.46
CA THR A 70 12.11 8.53 1.19
C THR A 70 13.11 8.37 2.34
N ALA A 71 14.10 9.26 2.43
CA ALA A 71 15.21 9.18 3.38
C ALA A 71 15.34 10.40 4.32
N MET A 72 14.25 11.16 4.50
CA MET A 72 14.23 12.32 5.40
C MET A 72 13.83 11.95 6.83
N GLU A 73 14.39 12.60 7.85
CA GLU A 73 13.95 12.44 9.24
C GLU A 73 12.53 12.98 9.51
N ASN A 74 12.10 14.00 8.75
CA ASN A 74 10.84 14.69 8.95
C ASN A 74 10.12 14.89 7.59
N PRO A 75 9.45 13.85 7.06
CA PRO A 75 8.64 13.98 5.86
C PRO A 75 7.48 14.96 6.05
N LYS A 76 7.30 15.85 5.08
CA LYS A 76 6.13 16.73 5.02
C LYS A 76 4.88 15.92 4.67
N THR A 77 3.72 16.31 5.18
CA THR A 77 2.42 15.83 4.68
C THR A 77 2.12 16.51 3.35
N ILE A 78 1.94 15.73 2.27
CA ILE A 78 1.64 16.22 0.92
C ILE A 78 0.13 16.17 0.69
N HIS A 79 -0.42 17.22 0.06
CA HIS A 79 -1.80 17.27 -0.39
C HIS A 79 -1.81 17.24 -1.92
N ASP A 80 -1.70 16.06 -2.49
CA ASP A 80 -1.57 15.76 -3.93
C ASP A 80 -2.93 15.53 -4.63
N PHE A 81 -3.99 16.11 -4.07
CA PHE A 81 -5.35 16.11 -4.61
C PHE A 81 -5.92 17.52 -4.74
N TYR A 82 -7.01 17.67 -5.48
CA TYR A 82 -7.68 18.94 -5.74
C TYR A 82 -9.20 18.80 -5.68
N GLY A 83 -9.91 19.91 -5.53
CA GLY A 83 -11.38 19.94 -5.55
C GLY A 83 -12.07 19.47 -4.25
N PHE A 84 -11.30 19.29 -3.16
CA PHE A 84 -11.81 18.85 -1.86
C PHE A 84 -12.03 20.02 -0.87
N PRO A 85 -12.77 19.79 0.23
CA PRO A 85 -12.98 20.79 1.28
C PRO A 85 -11.69 21.24 1.97
N LYS A 86 -11.70 22.46 2.54
CA LYS A 86 -10.54 23.08 3.19
C LYS A 86 -10.02 22.25 4.36
N GLU A 87 -10.93 21.64 5.11
CA GLU A 87 -10.66 20.80 6.26
C GLU A 87 -9.69 19.66 5.91
N LEU A 88 -9.77 19.15 4.69
CA LEU A 88 -8.88 18.10 4.21
C LEU A 88 -7.46 18.61 3.94
N PHE A 89 -7.31 19.84 3.44
CA PHE A 89 -6.02 20.50 3.23
C PHE A 89 -5.33 20.97 4.52
N GLU A 90 -6.08 21.02 5.62
CA GLU A 90 -5.56 21.36 6.95
C GLU A 90 -5.05 20.14 7.72
N VAL A 91 -5.27 18.93 7.21
CA VAL A 91 -4.79 17.71 7.87
C VAL A 91 -3.27 17.65 7.83
N GLN A 92 -2.67 17.27 8.96
CA GLN A 92 -1.24 16.99 9.06
C GLN A 92 -1.06 15.60 9.68
N TYR A 93 -0.08 14.87 9.18
CA TYR A 93 0.34 13.57 9.71
C TYR A 93 1.87 13.58 9.90
N PRO A 94 2.35 14.13 11.04
CA PRO A 94 3.77 14.46 11.24
C PRO A 94 4.58 13.24 11.72
N ALA A 95 4.42 12.10 11.06
CA ALA A 95 5.23 10.93 11.36
C ALA A 95 6.71 11.21 11.03
N LYS A 96 7.61 10.75 11.89
CA LYS A 96 9.06 10.79 11.58
C LYS A 96 9.35 9.88 10.40
N GLY A 97 10.37 10.21 9.61
CA GLY A 97 10.95 9.23 8.69
C GLY A 97 12.05 8.43 9.36
N SER A 98 12.69 7.54 8.61
CA SER A 98 13.80 6.73 9.10
C SER A 98 14.87 6.60 8.00
N PRO A 99 15.89 7.49 7.99
CA PRO A 99 17.00 7.40 7.05
C PRO A 99 17.73 6.05 7.13
N ASP A 100 17.86 5.47 8.33
CA ASP A 100 18.48 4.16 8.51
C ASP A 100 17.66 3.04 7.83
N LEU A 101 16.32 3.07 7.94
CA LEU A 101 15.46 2.12 7.24
C LEU A 101 15.48 2.34 5.73
N ALA A 102 15.57 3.59 5.26
CA ALA A 102 15.67 3.90 3.85
C ALA A 102 16.93 3.27 3.24
N LYS A 103 18.07 3.43 3.92
CA LYS A 103 19.34 2.79 3.55
C LYS A 103 19.26 1.26 3.59
N GLU A 104 18.70 0.67 4.65
CA GLU A 104 18.53 -0.78 4.73
C GLU A 104 17.62 -1.32 3.61
N THR A 105 16.58 -0.57 3.24
CA THR A 105 15.70 -0.89 2.11
C THR A 105 16.47 -0.86 0.80
N GLN A 106 17.29 0.16 0.56
CA GLN A 106 18.16 0.23 -0.61
C GLN A 106 19.11 -0.98 -0.70
N GLU A 107 19.76 -1.34 0.41
CA GLU A 107 20.69 -2.48 0.48
C GLU A 107 20.00 -3.82 0.20
N ILE A 108 18.82 -4.05 0.79
CA ILE A 108 18.04 -5.28 0.59
C ILE A 108 17.55 -5.43 -0.85
N LEU A 109 17.22 -4.32 -1.50
CA LEU A 109 16.69 -4.34 -2.86
C LEU A 109 17.77 -4.54 -3.94
N ALA A 110 19.05 -4.45 -3.58
CA ALA A 110 20.17 -4.76 -4.48
C ALA A 110 20.01 -6.11 -5.20
N PRO A 111 20.46 -6.26 -6.47
CA PRO A 111 21.14 -5.25 -7.29
C PRO A 111 20.19 -4.26 -7.98
N ASN A 112 18.89 -4.23 -7.64
CA ASN A 112 18.00 -3.18 -8.18
C ASN A 112 18.47 -1.84 -7.62
N PHE A 113 18.67 -0.87 -8.50
CA PHE A 113 19.01 0.48 -8.10
C PHE A 113 17.78 1.13 -7.45
N VAL A 114 17.97 1.62 -6.22
CA VAL A 114 16.96 2.37 -5.47
C VAL A 114 17.61 3.66 -5.02
N GLU A 115 17.02 4.79 -5.37
CA GLU A 115 17.56 6.11 -5.04
C GLU A 115 16.91 6.66 -3.77
N GLU A 116 17.70 7.29 -2.90
CA GLU A 116 17.18 7.98 -1.73
C GLU A 116 16.59 9.33 -2.15
N ASP A 117 15.30 9.53 -1.92
CA ASP A 117 14.62 10.80 -2.14
C ASP A 117 14.51 11.59 -0.83
N HIS A 118 14.92 12.86 -0.89
CA HIS A 118 14.86 13.80 0.22
C HIS A 118 13.90 14.97 -0.04
N ASN A 119 12.87 14.80 -0.88
CA ASN A 119 12.00 15.91 -1.30
C ASN A 119 10.49 15.59 -1.29
N TRP A 120 10.09 14.34 -1.52
CA TRP A 120 8.71 13.90 -1.72
C TRP A 120 7.83 14.24 -0.52
N GLY A 121 7.92 13.48 0.58
CA GLY A 121 7.04 13.59 1.75
C GLY A 121 6.15 12.35 1.89
N LEU A 122 5.06 12.47 2.64
CA LEU A 122 3.99 11.47 2.71
C LEU A 122 2.83 11.94 1.84
N ASP A 123 2.50 11.24 0.76
CA ASP A 123 1.33 11.51 -0.08
C ASP A 123 0.01 11.06 0.56
N HIS A 124 -1.13 11.51 0.03
CA HIS A 124 -2.43 11.22 0.66
C HIS A 124 -2.79 9.76 0.67
N GLY A 125 -2.38 8.98 -0.34
CA GLY A 125 -2.55 7.54 -0.32
C GLY A 125 -1.87 6.91 0.89
N ALA A 126 -0.72 7.43 1.31
CA ALA A 126 -0.05 7.00 2.53
C ALA A 126 -0.68 7.59 3.81
N TRP A 127 -0.72 8.92 3.96
CA TRP A 127 -1.07 9.50 5.26
C TRP A 127 -2.56 9.36 5.62
N SER A 128 -3.47 9.27 4.64
CA SER A 128 -4.91 9.18 4.91
C SER A 128 -5.29 7.88 5.62
N VAL A 129 -4.69 6.76 5.23
CA VAL A 129 -4.90 5.45 5.89
C VAL A 129 -4.09 5.34 7.18
N LEU A 130 -2.86 5.86 7.19
CA LEU A 130 -1.98 5.80 8.36
C LEU A 130 -2.54 6.58 9.55
N LYS A 131 -3.19 7.72 9.31
CA LYS A 131 -3.87 8.50 10.35
C LYS A 131 -4.92 7.69 11.12
N HIS A 132 -5.51 6.66 10.50
CA HIS A 132 -6.48 5.79 11.17
C HIS A 132 -5.85 4.56 11.80
N LEU A 133 -4.79 4.02 11.20
CA LEU A 133 -4.02 2.93 11.80
C LEU A 133 -3.31 3.38 13.08
N TYR A 134 -2.62 4.54 13.01
CA TYR A 134 -1.73 5.08 14.04
C TYR A 134 -1.93 6.59 14.20
N PRO A 135 -3.04 7.04 14.82
CA PRO A 135 -3.44 8.45 14.86
C PRO A 135 -2.46 9.39 15.55
N ASN A 136 -1.58 8.88 16.41
CA ASN A 136 -0.57 9.69 17.11
C ASN A 136 0.67 9.99 16.25
N ALA A 137 0.78 9.42 15.04
CA ALA A 137 1.95 9.56 14.17
C ALA A 137 3.28 9.22 14.88
N ASP A 138 3.25 8.24 15.80
CA ASP A 138 4.35 7.88 16.70
C ASP A 138 5.21 6.72 16.17
N ILE A 139 4.90 6.22 14.98
CA ILE A 139 5.68 5.18 14.28
C ILE A 139 6.38 5.84 13.08
N PRO A 140 7.69 5.65 12.91
CA PRO A 140 8.40 6.15 11.74
C PRO A 140 7.87 5.56 10.44
N VAL A 141 7.74 6.38 9.40
CA VAL A 141 7.21 6.00 8.08
C VAL A 141 8.20 6.42 7.01
N ILE A 142 8.56 5.48 6.14
CA ILE A 142 9.15 5.79 4.83
C ILE A 142 8.20 5.33 3.73
N GLN A 143 8.30 5.96 2.56
CA GLN A 143 7.66 5.45 1.37
C GLN A 143 8.67 4.73 0.47
N LEU A 144 8.18 3.78 -0.31
CA LEU A 144 8.87 3.18 -1.45
C LEU A 144 8.04 3.49 -2.70
N SER A 145 8.66 4.13 -3.69
CA SER A 145 7.98 4.53 -4.92
C SER A 145 7.72 3.33 -5.84
N ILE A 146 6.82 3.55 -6.80
CA ILE A 146 6.49 2.59 -7.84
C ILE A 146 7.13 3.08 -9.14
N ASP A 147 8.06 2.28 -9.68
CA ASP A 147 8.64 2.52 -11.01
C ASP A 147 7.58 2.28 -12.10
N TYR A 148 6.99 3.35 -12.62
CA TYR A 148 5.85 3.28 -13.55
C TYR A 148 6.22 2.60 -14.88
N GLY A 149 7.50 2.59 -15.24
CA GLY A 149 8.00 1.97 -16.47
C GLY A 149 8.12 0.44 -16.40
N LYS A 150 7.84 -0.19 -15.25
CA LYS A 150 8.07 -1.62 -15.03
C LYS A 150 6.77 -2.44 -15.06
N PRO A 151 6.84 -3.71 -15.49
CA PRO A 151 5.66 -4.59 -15.51
C PRO A 151 5.30 -5.08 -14.10
N PRO A 152 4.04 -5.49 -13.83
CA PRO A 152 3.61 -6.05 -12.54
C PRO A 152 4.53 -7.14 -11.97
N GLN A 153 5.07 -8.02 -12.84
CA GLN A 153 6.01 -9.06 -12.43
C GLN A 153 7.27 -8.49 -11.74
N TYR A 154 7.79 -7.37 -12.23
CA TYR A 154 8.95 -6.70 -11.61
C TYR A 154 8.63 -6.29 -10.17
N HIS A 155 7.47 -5.68 -9.95
CA HIS A 155 7.04 -5.21 -8.63
C HIS A 155 6.83 -6.38 -7.65
N PHE A 156 6.24 -7.48 -8.14
CA PHE A 156 6.08 -8.71 -7.36
C PHE A 156 7.43 -9.28 -6.91
N ASP A 157 8.41 -9.36 -7.83
CA ASP A 157 9.74 -9.89 -7.53
C ASP A 157 10.59 -8.96 -6.67
N LEU A 158 10.43 -7.64 -6.84
CA LEU A 158 11.07 -6.64 -5.99
C LEU A 158 10.56 -6.76 -4.54
N ALA A 159 9.24 -6.88 -4.35
CA ALA A 159 8.63 -6.97 -3.03
C ALA A 159 9.08 -8.20 -2.23
N LYS A 160 9.29 -9.35 -2.89
CA LYS A 160 9.82 -10.56 -2.23
C LYS A 160 11.11 -10.31 -1.45
N LYS A 161 11.96 -9.39 -1.91
CA LYS A 161 13.23 -9.08 -1.24
C LYS A 161 13.01 -8.42 0.12
N LEU A 162 11.90 -7.69 0.30
CA LEU A 162 11.56 -6.99 1.53
C LEU A 162 11.07 -7.93 2.65
N GLN A 163 10.87 -9.24 2.38
CA GLN A 163 10.34 -10.21 3.36
C GLN A 163 11.07 -10.16 4.71
N LYS A 164 12.41 -10.08 4.70
CA LYS A 164 13.22 -10.07 5.93
C LYS A 164 12.98 -8.85 6.82
N LEU A 165 12.50 -7.73 6.27
CA LEU A 165 12.17 -6.55 7.07
C LEU A 165 10.96 -6.80 7.98
N ARG A 166 10.04 -7.67 7.57
CA ARG A 166 8.88 -8.04 8.39
C ARG A 166 9.30 -8.70 9.71
N GLU A 167 10.40 -9.45 9.71
CA GLU A 167 11.00 -10.10 10.90
C GLU A 167 11.77 -9.10 11.79
N LYS A 168 11.90 -7.84 11.36
CA LYS A 168 12.50 -6.74 12.12
C LYS A 168 11.46 -5.75 12.65
N GLY A 169 10.19 -6.12 12.61
CA GLY A 169 9.09 -5.28 13.11
C GLY A 169 8.66 -4.21 12.11
N ILE A 170 9.04 -4.35 10.83
CA ILE A 170 8.66 -3.40 9.78
C ILE A 170 7.33 -3.83 9.18
N LEU A 171 6.30 -3.00 9.35
CA LEU A 171 5.01 -3.20 8.70
C LEU A 171 5.10 -2.67 7.26
N ILE A 172 4.82 -3.53 6.30
CA ILE A 172 4.77 -3.14 4.88
C ILE A 172 3.30 -2.96 4.48
N ILE A 173 2.99 -1.80 3.91
CA ILE A 173 1.64 -1.40 3.51
C ILE A 173 1.63 -1.06 2.03
N GLY A 174 0.84 -1.77 1.22
CA GLY A 174 0.42 -1.30 -0.10
C GLY A 174 -0.84 -0.44 0.04
N SER A 175 -0.83 0.80 -0.45
CA SER A 175 -2.00 1.68 -0.43
C SER A 175 -2.43 2.02 -1.85
N GLY A 176 -3.63 1.59 -2.24
CA GLY A 176 -4.17 1.73 -3.60
C GLY A 176 -5.62 1.26 -3.65
N ASN A 177 -6.05 0.65 -4.76
CA ASN A 177 -7.40 0.07 -4.93
C ASN A 177 -7.36 -1.04 -6.00
N ILE A 178 -8.07 -2.15 -5.79
CA ILE A 178 -8.15 -3.21 -6.80
C ILE A 178 -9.02 -2.83 -8.02
N ILE A 179 -9.91 -1.86 -7.84
CA ILE A 179 -10.72 -1.24 -8.88
C ILE A 179 -10.63 0.27 -8.67
N HIS A 180 -10.12 0.99 -9.66
CA HIS A 180 -9.94 2.44 -9.62
C HIS A 180 -10.20 3.08 -10.98
N ASN A 181 -11.48 3.24 -11.33
CA ASN A 181 -11.87 3.93 -12.57
C ASN A 181 -12.67 5.19 -12.28
N LEU A 182 -11.94 6.29 -12.05
CA LEU A 182 -12.50 7.61 -11.73
C LEU A 182 -13.36 8.19 -12.86
N ARG A 183 -13.15 7.78 -14.12
CA ARG A 183 -13.95 8.26 -15.26
C ARG A 183 -15.39 7.74 -15.23
N MET A 184 -15.63 6.66 -14.48
CA MET A 184 -16.91 5.95 -14.43
C MET A 184 -17.68 6.21 -13.12
N VAL A 185 -17.12 6.94 -12.16
CA VAL A 185 -17.72 7.11 -10.83
C VAL A 185 -19.11 7.74 -10.93
N ASP A 186 -20.11 7.09 -10.35
CA ASP A 186 -21.43 7.67 -10.15
C ASP A 186 -21.50 8.41 -8.81
N PHE A 187 -21.17 9.69 -8.83
CA PHE A 187 -21.18 10.56 -7.66
C PHE A 187 -22.54 10.64 -6.96
N ARG A 188 -23.65 10.33 -7.64
CA ARG A 188 -24.99 10.32 -7.03
C ARG A 188 -25.20 9.14 -6.08
N ASN A 189 -24.41 8.08 -6.25
CA ASN A 189 -24.45 6.85 -5.46
C ASN A 189 -23.13 6.64 -4.69
N ILE A 190 -22.34 7.70 -4.45
CA ILE A 190 -21.04 7.58 -3.79
C ILE A 190 -21.17 7.06 -2.34
N ASP A 191 -22.25 7.44 -1.66
CA ASP A 191 -22.55 7.03 -0.28
C ASP A 191 -23.32 5.70 -0.20
N ASN A 192 -23.70 5.12 -1.35
CA ASN A 192 -24.40 3.84 -1.41
C ASN A 192 -23.40 2.68 -1.35
N ILE A 193 -23.05 2.25 -0.15
CA ILE A 193 -22.11 1.15 0.08
C ILE A 193 -22.61 -0.14 -0.58
N GLY A 194 -21.70 -0.83 -1.27
CA GLY A 194 -21.97 -2.04 -2.05
C GLY A 194 -22.45 -1.75 -3.48
N TYR A 195 -22.67 -0.48 -3.84
CA TYR A 195 -23.05 -0.12 -5.20
C TYR A 195 -21.88 -0.26 -6.17
N GLY A 196 -22.03 -1.19 -7.12
CA GLY A 196 -21.11 -1.46 -8.21
C GLY A 196 -21.84 -1.58 -9.54
N PHE A 197 -21.19 -1.17 -10.64
CA PHE A 197 -21.63 -1.61 -11.97
C PHE A 197 -21.36 -3.12 -12.14
N ASP A 198 -22.11 -3.78 -13.01
CA ASP A 198 -21.97 -5.22 -13.26
C ASP A 198 -20.51 -5.64 -13.53
N TRP A 199 -19.79 -4.86 -14.34
CA TRP A 199 -18.37 -5.13 -14.63
C TRP A 199 -17.46 -4.94 -13.40
N ALA A 200 -17.80 -4.03 -12.49
CA ALA A 200 -17.02 -3.79 -11.27
C ALA A 200 -17.26 -4.90 -10.24
N ILE A 201 -18.50 -5.39 -10.15
CA ILE A 201 -18.86 -6.57 -9.34
C ILE A 201 -18.09 -7.79 -9.87
N GLU A 202 -18.15 -8.06 -11.17
CA GLU A 202 -17.41 -9.15 -11.81
C GLU A 202 -15.89 -9.03 -11.54
N ALA A 203 -15.32 -7.83 -11.72
CA ALA A 203 -13.91 -7.60 -11.50
C ALA A 203 -13.50 -7.88 -10.05
N ARG A 204 -14.28 -7.38 -9.08
CA ARG A 204 -14.01 -7.59 -7.65
C ARG A 204 -14.08 -9.07 -7.29
N GLU A 205 -15.13 -9.77 -7.72
CA GLU A 205 -15.28 -11.21 -7.45
C GLU A 205 -14.12 -12.01 -8.03
N LYS A 206 -13.74 -11.75 -9.30
CA LYS A 206 -12.60 -12.41 -9.94
C LYS A 206 -11.29 -12.13 -9.19
N THR A 207 -11.00 -10.87 -8.89
CA THR A 207 -9.78 -10.48 -8.18
C THR A 207 -9.73 -11.10 -6.79
N ASN A 208 -10.83 -11.06 -6.02
CA ASN A 208 -10.89 -11.64 -4.68
C ASN A 208 -10.69 -13.15 -4.71
N ASN A 209 -11.30 -13.86 -5.66
CA ASN A 209 -11.10 -15.30 -5.82
C ASN A 209 -9.64 -15.63 -6.14
N MET A 210 -9.00 -14.92 -7.09
CA MET A 210 -7.58 -15.14 -7.39
C MET A 210 -6.68 -14.86 -6.17
N ILE A 211 -7.00 -13.85 -5.35
CA ILE A 211 -6.25 -13.56 -4.11
C ILE A 211 -6.36 -14.73 -3.12
N LEU A 212 -7.59 -15.21 -2.88
CA LEU A 212 -7.86 -16.26 -1.90
C LEU A 212 -7.35 -17.64 -2.36
N ASP A 213 -7.41 -17.92 -3.66
CA ASP A 213 -6.90 -19.15 -4.27
C ASP A 213 -5.37 -19.15 -4.41
N GLY A 214 -4.72 -18.00 -4.20
CA GLY A 214 -3.28 -17.85 -4.38
C GLY A 214 -2.84 -17.83 -5.84
N ASP A 215 -3.74 -17.55 -6.78
CA ASP A 215 -3.44 -17.40 -8.21
C ASP A 215 -2.85 -16.03 -8.53
N PHE A 216 -1.64 -15.81 -8.01
CA PHE A 216 -0.95 -14.52 -8.15
C PHE A 216 -0.48 -14.26 -9.57
N GLN A 217 -0.28 -15.31 -10.39
CA GLN A 217 0.11 -15.12 -11.78
C GLN A 217 -1.02 -14.47 -12.57
N SER A 218 -2.28 -14.88 -12.36
CA SER A 218 -3.43 -14.24 -13.03
C SER A 218 -3.62 -12.79 -12.60
N LEU A 219 -3.31 -12.45 -11.34
CA LEU A 219 -3.31 -11.07 -10.84
C LEU A 219 -2.17 -10.23 -11.44
N ILE A 220 -0.97 -10.81 -11.58
CA ILE A 220 0.16 -10.16 -12.27
C ILE A 220 -0.19 -9.90 -13.74
N ASP A 221 -0.87 -10.85 -14.38
CA ASP A 221 -1.35 -10.79 -15.76
C ASP A 221 -2.78 -10.21 -15.87
N TYR A 222 -3.16 -9.26 -15.01
CA TYR A 222 -4.54 -8.75 -14.91
C TYR A 222 -5.12 -8.29 -16.26
N GLN A 223 -4.29 -7.77 -17.18
CA GLN A 223 -4.76 -7.32 -18.50
C GLN A 223 -5.33 -8.46 -19.36
N LYS A 224 -4.97 -9.72 -19.06
CA LYS A 224 -5.45 -10.92 -19.75
C LYS A 224 -6.74 -11.48 -19.16
N GLN A 225 -7.23 -10.93 -18.05
CA GLN A 225 -8.36 -11.48 -17.28
C GLN A 225 -9.74 -10.96 -17.72
N GLY A 226 -9.81 -10.42 -18.93
CA GLY A 226 -11.04 -9.96 -19.57
C GLY A 226 -11.34 -8.48 -19.37
N THR A 227 -12.40 -8.02 -20.05
CA THR A 227 -12.77 -6.61 -20.13
C THR A 227 -13.08 -6.00 -18.77
N ALA A 228 -13.72 -6.74 -17.86
CA ALA A 228 -14.02 -6.25 -16.51
C ALA A 228 -12.75 -5.77 -15.76
N LEU A 229 -11.67 -6.55 -15.79
CA LEU A 229 -10.40 -6.17 -15.15
C LEU A 229 -9.67 -5.04 -15.88
N GLN A 230 -9.80 -4.95 -17.20
CA GLN A 230 -9.28 -3.81 -17.97
C GLN A 230 -10.01 -2.50 -17.63
N TYR A 231 -11.32 -2.57 -17.36
CA TYR A 231 -12.09 -1.42 -16.89
C TYR A 231 -11.78 -1.07 -15.44
N ALA A 232 -11.52 -2.07 -14.60
CA ALA A 232 -11.14 -1.87 -13.21
C ALA A 232 -9.80 -1.18 -13.04
N VAL A 233 -8.83 -1.51 -13.91
CA VAL A 233 -7.46 -1.02 -13.85
C VAL A 233 -7.12 -0.32 -15.18
N PRO A 234 -7.69 0.87 -15.43
CA PRO A 234 -7.43 1.61 -16.67
C PRO A 234 -5.96 2.05 -16.78
N THR A 235 -5.32 2.26 -15.63
CA THR A 235 -3.89 2.51 -15.44
C THR A 235 -3.42 1.68 -14.23
N PRO A 236 -2.15 1.24 -14.21
CA PRO A 236 -1.69 0.25 -13.23
C PRO A 236 -1.47 0.80 -11.81
N ASP A 237 -1.41 2.11 -11.64
CA ASP A 237 -0.94 2.81 -10.45
C ASP A 237 -1.63 2.38 -9.15
N HIS A 238 -2.95 2.43 -9.06
CA HIS A 238 -3.68 2.01 -7.85
C HIS A 238 -3.68 0.48 -7.64
N TYR A 239 -3.41 -0.29 -8.68
CA TYR A 239 -3.40 -1.75 -8.61
C TYR A 239 -2.05 -2.31 -8.19
N LEU A 240 -0.94 -1.69 -8.58
CA LEU A 240 0.41 -2.18 -8.28
C LEU A 240 0.71 -2.37 -6.78
N PRO A 241 0.23 -1.53 -5.83
CA PRO A 241 0.39 -1.78 -4.40
C PRO A 241 -0.15 -3.14 -3.94
N LEU A 242 -1.21 -3.67 -4.58
CA LEU A 242 -1.68 -5.05 -4.35
C LEU A 242 -0.58 -6.05 -4.72
N ILE A 243 0.03 -5.88 -5.90
CA ILE A 243 1.06 -6.77 -6.42
C ILE A 243 2.30 -6.79 -5.51
N TYR A 244 2.72 -5.62 -5.00
CA TYR A 244 3.77 -5.56 -3.96
C TYR A 244 3.37 -6.38 -2.72
N SER A 245 2.15 -6.20 -2.25
CA SER A 245 1.66 -6.85 -1.02
C SER A 245 1.61 -8.37 -1.18
N LEU A 246 1.11 -8.88 -2.32
CA LEU A 246 1.05 -10.31 -2.61
C LEU A 246 2.44 -10.94 -2.78
N GLY A 247 3.43 -10.20 -3.29
CA GLY A 247 4.82 -10.65 -3.38
C GLY A 247 5.47 -10.97 -2.04
N LEU A 248 4.91 -10.42 -0.95
CA LEU A 248 5.40 -10.63 0.41
C LEU A 248 4.78 -11.84 1.13
N LYS A 249 3.76 -12.47 0.53
CA LYS A 249 3.10 -13.63 1.14
C LYS A 249 4.01 -14.85 1.13
N GLU A 250 4.22 -15.45 2.29
CA GLU A 250 4.83 -16.76 2.42
C GLU A 250 3.81 -17.89 2.28
N LYS A 251 4.29 -19.09 1.94
CA LYS A 251 3.43 -20.26 1.67
C LYS A 251 2.52 -20.64 2.84
N THR A 252 2.99 -20.42 4.07
CA THR A 252 2.28 -20.77 5.32
C THR A 252 1.30 -19.70 5.79
N GLU A 253 1.31 -18.52 5.18
CA GLU A 253 0.48 -17.41 5.62
C GLU A 253 -0.89 -17.46 4.97
N ASN A 254 -1.92 -17.09 5.73
CA ASN A 254 -3.27 -16.90 5.21
C ASN A 254 -3.44 -15.48 4.70
N VAL A 255 -4.43 -15.30 3.82
CA VAL A 255 -4.90 -13.98 3.39
C VAL A 255 -6.33 -13.82 3.88
N SER A 256 -6.63 -12.69 4.51
CA SER A 256 -8.00 -12.30 4.86
C SER A 256 -8.35 -10.98 4.18
N LEU A 257 -9.59 -10.87 3.69
CA LEU A 257 -10.12 -9.65 3.11
C LEU A 257 -10.95 -8.89 4.16
N PHE A 258 -10.88 -7.56 4.11
CA PHE A 258 -11.70 -6.66 4.91
C PHE A 258 -11.96 -5.37 4.12
N ASN A 259 -12.89 -4.53 4.59
CA ASN A 259 -13.36 -3.36 3.84
C ASN A 259 -13.79 -3.70 2.40
N ASP A 260 -14.26 -4.93 2.19
CA ASP A 260 -14.48 -5.51 0.88
C ASP A 260 -15.83 -5.06 0.30
N GLU A 261 -15.94 -3.80 -0.08
CA GLU A 261 -17.16 -3.22 -0.66
C GLU A 261 -16.85 -2.36 -1.89
N LEU A 262 -17.84 -2.22 -2.76
CA LEU A 262 -17.82 -1.27 -3.87
C LEU A 262 -18.47 0.06 -3.45
N ILE A 263 -17.98 1.15 -4.00
CA ILE A 263 -18.59 2.48 -3.86
C ILE A 263 -18.58 3.22 -5.19
N GLY A 264 -19.57 4.09 -5.39
CA GLY A 264 -19.65 4.94 -6.58
C GLY A 264 -19.66 4.17 -7.90
N GLY A 265 -20.02 2.89 -7.91
CA GLY A 265 -20.13 2.05 -9.10
C GLY A 265 -18.79 1.50 -9.62
N SER A 266 -17.67 2.19 -9.40
CA SER A 266 -16.39 1.90 -10.08
C SER A 266 -15.15 2.02 -9.18
N LEU A 267 -15.33 1.98 -7.86
CA LEU A 267 -14.26 1.95 -6.88
C LEU A 267 -14.45 0.76 -5.93
N SER A 268 -13.37 0.06 -5.61
CA SER A 268 -13.37 -0.98 -4.58
C SER A 268 -12.55 -0.52 -3.38
N MET A 269 -13.11 -0.67 -2.19
CA MET A 269 -12.42 -0.45 -0.90
C MET A 269 -11.74 -1.71 -0.37
N THR A 270 -11.79 -2.82 -1.12
CA THR A 270 -11.23 -4.11 -0.72
C THR A 270 -9.80 -3.93 -0.22
N SER A 271 -9.60 -4.36 1.02
CA SER A 271 -8.33 -4.38 1.72
C SER A 271 -8.02 -5.82 2.10
N LEU A 272 -6.75 -6.13 2.32
CA LEU A 272 -6.34 -7.47 2.77
C LEU A 272 -5.25 -7.41 3.82
N ARG A 273 -5.19 -8.47 4.61
CA ARG A 273 -4.11 -8.77 5.55
C ARG A 273 -3.48 -10.10 5.16
N ILE A 274 -2.15 -10.17 5.18
CA ILE A 274 -1.36 -11.39 5.04
C ILE A 274 -0.60 -11.64 6.35
N GLY A 275 -0.68 -12.86 6.88
CA GLY A 275 -0.21 -13.19 8.24
C GLY A 275 -1.12 -12.61 9.31
#